data_AF-A0A7C7RUP0-F1
#
_entry.id   AF-A0A7C7RUP0-F1
#
_cell.length_a   1.000
_cell.length_b   1.000
_cell.length_c   1.000
_cell.angle_alpha   90.00
_cell.angle_beta   90.00
_cell.angle_gamma   90.00
#
_symmetry.space_group_name_H-M   'P 1'
#
loop_
_entity.id
_entity.type
_entity.pdbx_description
1 polymer ?
#
loop_
_entity_poly.entity_id
_entity_poly.type
_entity_poly.pdbx_seq_one_letter_code
_entity_poly.pdbx_strand_id
1 'polypeptide(L)'
;AVFNPYLASYLVPNGFYRRVLASFNLRQAYHFCQLRAAKNAHFSIRKIARGIHAELKSVHPLLTKYMRLPEEETWQDYLNTSSH
;
A
#
# COMPACT_ATOMS: atom_id res chain seq x y z
N ALA A 1 6.15 30.24 29.55
CA ALA A 1 5.11 29.61 28.71
C ALA A 1 5.36 28.11 28.66
N VAL A 2 4.37 27.27 28.95
CA VAL A 2 4.51 25.80 28.89
C VAL A 2 4.52 25.39 27.42
N PHE A 3 5.64 24.85 26.95
CA PHE A 3 5.77 24.35 25.57
C PHE A 3 4.97 23.05 25.43
N ASN A 4 3.95 23.05 24.57
CA ASN A 4 3.16 21.85 24.28
C ASN A 4 3.87 21.03 23.17
N PRO A 5 4.39 19.83 23.48
CA PRO A 5 5.17 19.04 22.54
C PRO A 5 4.36 18.54 21.33
N TYR A 6 3.03 18.59 21.38
CA TYR A 6 2.16 18.13 20.29
C TYR A 6 1.91 19.19 19.20
N LEU A 7 2.22 20.47 19.46
CA LEU A 7 1.98 21.55 18.50
C LEU A 7 2.81 21.41 17.21
N ALA A 8 4.03 20.88 17.33
CA ALA A 8 4.91 20.69 16.18
C ALA A 8 4.31 19.74 15.12
N SER A 9 3.51 18.75 15.53
CA SER A 9 2.87 17.78 14.62
C SER A 9 1.89 18.42 13.64
N TYR A 10 1.29 19.56 13.98
CA TYR A 10 0.36 20.28 13.10
C TYR A 10 1.05 20.94 11.91
N LEU A 11 2.35 21.21 12.03
CA LEU A 11 3.15 21.78 10.96
C LEU A 11 3.69 20.70 10.01
N VAL A 12 3.62 19.41 10.38
CA VAL A 12 4.20 18.31 9.61
C VAL A 12 3.29 17.95 8.41
N PRO A 13 3.77 18.08 7.16
CA PRO A 13 3.03 17.66 5.97
C PRO A 13 2.66 16.17 5.99
N ASN A 14 1.58 15.82 5.29
CA ASN A 14 1.14 14.43 5.16
C ASN A 14 2.10 13.52 4.37
N GLY A 15 3.10 14.10 3.68
CA GLY A 15 4.12 13.36 2.94
C GLY A 15 5.26 12.79 3.79
N PHE A 16 5.28 13.04 5.11
CA PHE A 16 6.27 12.46 6.00
C PHE A 16 5.95 11.01 6.36
N TYR A 17 6.99 10.19 6.51
CA TYR A 17 6.84 8.80 6.94
C TYR A 17 6.25 8.72 8.35
N ARG A 18 5.20 7.92 8.48
CA ARG A 18 4.58 7.59 9.77
C ARG A 18 4.78 6.12 10.06
N ARG A 19 5.21 5.82 11.28
CA ARG A 19 5.31 4.44 11.77
C ARG A 19 3.91 3.97 12.15
N VAL A 20 3.49 2.85 11.59
CA VAL A 20 2.18 2.25 11.84
C VAL A 20 2.40 0.78 12.15
N LEU A 21 1.82 0.32 13.26
CA LEU A 21 1.66 -1.10 13.54
C LEU A 21 0.24 -1.50 13.12
N ALA A 22 0.13 -2.42 12.18
CA ALA A 22 -1.16 -2.93 11.71
C ALA A 22 -1.21 -4.44 11.91
N SER A 23 -2.35 -4.93 12.39
CA SER A 23 -2.63 -6.36 12.56
C SER A 23 -3.94 -6.69 11.87
N PHE A 24 -3.99 -7.84 11.20
CA PHE A 24 -5.13 -8.27 10.41
C PHE A 24 -5.40 -9.75 10.65
N ASN A 25 -6.68 -10.12 10.67
CA ASN A 25 -7.04 -11.50 10.40
C ASN A 25 -6.94 -11.78 8.87
N LEU A 26 -6.95 -13.05 8.50
CA LEU A 26 -6.76 -13.48 7.11
C LEU A 26 -7.79 -12.86 6.14
N ARG A 27 -9.05 -12.74 6.56
CA ARG A 27 -10.12 -12.12 5.75
C ARG A 27 -9.87 -10.63 5.53
N GLN A 28 -9.46 -9.91 6.57
CA GLN A 28 -9.12 -8.49 6.50
C GLN A 28 -7.91 -8.26 5.60
N ALA A 29 -6.86 -9.07 5.74
CA ALA A 29 -5.68 -8.98 4.88
C ALA A 29 -6.03 -9.21 3.40
N TYR A 30 -6.86 -10.24 3.13
CA TYR A 30 -7.37 -10.52 1.78
C TYR A 30 -8.09 -9.29 1.19
N HIS A 31 -9.06 -8.73 1.92
CA HIS A 31 -9.83 -7.58 1.43
C HIS A 31 -8.98 -6.31 1.32
N PHE A 32 -8.06 -6.09 2.26
CA PHE A 32 -7.14 -4.96 2.24
C PHE A 32 -6.31 -4.97 0.95
N CYS A 33 -5.70 -6.10 0.60
CA CYS A 33 -4.91 -6.22 -0.63
C CYS A 33 -5.76 -5.95 -1.88
N GLN A 34 -6.97 -6.50 -1.98
CA GLN A 34 -7.86 -6.30 -3.13
C GLN A 34 -8.22 -4.82 -3.33
N LEU A 35 -8.54 -4.10 -2.25
CA LEU A 35 -8.93 -2.69 -2.32
C LEU A 35 -7.72 -1.76 -2.51
N ARG A 36 -6.61 -2.04 -1.83
CA ARG A 36 -5.46 -1.13 -1.77
C ARG A 36 -4.42 -1.37 -2.87
N ALA A 37 -4.49 -2.49 -3.57
CA ALA A 37 -3.72 -2.71 -4.81
C ALA A 37 -4.48 -2.28 -6.08
N ALA A 38 -5.74 -1.84 -5.96
CA ALA A 38 -6.54 -1.39 -7.09
C ALA A 38 -5.86 -0.22 -7.84
N LYS A 39 -6.07 -0.13 -9.17
CA LYS A 39 -5.42 0.88 -10.02
C LYS A 39 -5.72 2.32 -9.58
N ASN A 40 -6.93 2.58 -9.09
CA ASN A 40 -7.37 3.88 -8.58
C ASN A 40 -6.85 4.21 -7.16
N ALA A 41 -6.17 3.28 -6.48
CA ALA A 41 -5.56 3.56 -5.19
C ALA A 41 -4.24 4.31 -5.35
N HIS A 42 -3.90 5.13 -4.35
CA HIS A 42 -2.67 5.90 -4.33
C HIS A 42 -1.43 4.99 -4.41
N PHE A 43 -0.44 5.37 -5.23
CA PHE A 43 0.72 4.51 -5.53
C PHE A 43 1.44 4.00 -4.28
N SER A 44 1.56 4.83 -3.24
CA SER A 44 2.27 4.46 -2.00
C SER A 44 1.58 3.31 -1.25
N ILE A 45 0.25 3.29 -1.19
CA ILE A 45 -0.49 2.22 -0.50
C ILE A 45 -0.56 0.95 -1.34
N ARG A 46 -0.55 1.06 -2.68
CA ARG A 46 -0.44 -0.11 -3.57
C ARG A 46 0.83 -0.90 -3.31
N LYS A 47 1.97 -0.21 -3.14
CA LYS A 47 3.25 -0.84 -2.81
C LYS A 47 3.17 -1.64 -1.50
N ILE A 48 2.55 -1.07 -0.47
CA ILE A 48 2.35 -1.74 0.83
C ILE A 48 1.42 -2.95 0.68
N ALA A 49 0.29 -2.80 -0.02
CA ALA A 49 -0.66 -3.87 -0.27
C ALA A 49 -0.05 -5.06 -1.02
N ARG A 50 0.84 -4.80 -1.99
CA ARG A 50 1.60 -5.82 -2.71
C ARG A 50 2.62 -6.52 -1.81
N GLY A 51 3.32 -5.79 -0.95
CA GLY A 51 4.21 -6.38 0.05
C GLY A 51 3.47 -7.35 0.99
N ILE A 52 2.30 -6.94 1.50
CA ILE A 52 1.45 -7.80 2.33
C ILE A 52 1.00 -9.05 1.55
N HIS A 53 0.61 -8.89 0.28
CA HIS A 53 0.24 -10.03 -0.58
C HIS A 53 1.40 -11.02 -0.79
N ALA A 54 2.64 -10.53 -0.95
CA ALA A 54 3.81 -11.38 -1.10
C ALA A 54 4.05 -12.24 0.16
N GLU A 55 3.94 -11.64 1.34
CA GLU A 55 4.01 -12.37 2.62
C GLU A 55 2.87 -13.39 2.76
N LEU A 56 1.64 -12.99 2.43
CA LEU A 56 0.49 -13.91 2.42
C LEU A 56 0.69 -15.08 1.46
N LYS A 57 1.33 -14.86 0.31
CA LYS A 57 1.61 -15.91 -0.68
C LYS A 57 2.62 -16.92 -0.17
N SER A 58 3.60 -16.48 0.62
CA SER A 58 4.58 -17.35 1.28
C SER A 58 3.92 -18.32 2.26
N VAL A 59 2.98 -17.82 3.08
CA VAL A 59 2.36 -18.61 4.16
C VAL A 59 1.08 -19.35 3.71
N HIS A 60 0.29 -18.75 2.82
CA HIS A 60 -1.03 -19.24 2.39
C HIS A 60 -1.19 -19.24 0.85
N PRO A 61 -0.37 -19.99 0.10
CA PRO A 61 -0.39 -19.97 -1.36
C PRO A 61 -1.76 -20.34 -1.95
N LEU A 62 -2.47 -21.30 -1.35
CA LEU A 62 -3.79 -21.74 -1.79
C LEU A 62 -4.85 -20.62 -1.72
N LEU A 63 -4.78 -19.75 -0.71
CA LEU A 63 -5.70 -18.61 -0.62
C LEU A 63 -5.34 -17.54 -1.66
N THR A 64 -4.06 -17.20 -1.75
CA THR A 64 -3.60 -16.13 -2.65
C THR A 64 -3.85 -16.42 -4.12
N LYS A 65 -4.01 -17.70 -4.51
CA LYS A 65 -4.47 -18.10 -5.85
C LYS A 65 -5.79 -17.44 -6.26
N TYR A 66 -6.66 -17.10 -5.31
CA TYR A 66 -7.95 -16.45 -5.56
C TYR A 66 -7.88 -14.92 -5.50
N MET A 67 -6.75 -14.35 -5.05
CA MET A 67 -6.53 -12.92 -5.04
C MET A 67 -6.20 -12.44 -6.45
N ARG A 68 -6.78 -11.31 -6.85
CA ARG A 68 -6.60 -10.71 -8.17
C ARG A 68 -6.10 -9.28 -7.99
N LEU A 69 -4.79 -9.12 -7.96
CA LEU A 69 -4.15 -7.81 -7.88
C LEU A 69 -3.83 -7.34 -9.31
N PRO A 70 -4.19 -6.11 -9.68
CA PRO A 70 -3.74 -5.52 -10.94
C PRO A 70 -2.22 -5.46 -10.99
N GLU A 71 -1.66 -5.59 -12.19
CA GLU A 71 -0.24 -5.35 -12.47
C GLU A 71 0.18 -3.94 -12.05
N GLU A 72 1.46 -3.79 -11.71
CA GLU A 72 2.00 -2.49 -11.33
C GLU A 72 2.31 -1.68 -12.57
N GLU A 73 1.60 -0.57 -12.73
CA GLU A 73 1.96 0.45 -13.71
C GLU A 73 3.20 1.20 -13.20
N THR A 74 4.28 1.08 -13.97
CA THR A 74 5.55 1.76 -13.75
C THR A 74 5.60 3.04 -14.56
N TRP A 75 6.43 4.00 -14.14
CA TRP A 75 6.63 5.23 -14.92
C TRP A 75 7.25 4.94 -16.30
N GLN A 76 7.94 3.81 -16.44
CA GLN A 76 8.53 3.34 -17.70
C GLN A 76 7.46 2.98 -18.73
N ASP A 77 6.33 2.43 -18.28
CA ASP A 77 5.23 2.04 -19.16
C ASP A 77 4.67 3.25 -19.95
N TYR A 78 4.64 4.43 -19.32
CA TYR A 78 4.22 5.69 -19.94
C TYR A 78 5.23 6.25 -20.94
N LEU A 79 6.53 6.04 -20.69
CA LEU A 79 7.57 6.47 -21.63
C LEU A 79 7.56 5.61 -22.89
N ASN A 80 7.32 4.30 -22.74
CA ASN A 80 7.28 3.36 -23.85
C ASN A 80 6.03 3.52 -24.74
N THR A 81 4.91 4.01 -24.19
CA THR A 81 3.68 4.26 -24.97
C THR A 81 3.75 5.51 -25.85
N SER A 82 4.68 6.42 -25.60
CA SER A 82 4.80 7.72 -26.28
C SER A 82 5.66 7.68 -27.56
N SER A 83 6.11 6.48 -27.97
CA SER A 83 7.05 6.27 -29.09
C SER A 83 6.37 5.83 -30.40
N HIS A 84 5.06 6.04 -30.53
CA HIS A 84 4.26 5.77 -31.74
C HIS A 84 3.65 7.04 -32.30
#